data_AF-A0A9K3P1C0-F1
#
_entry.id   AF-A0A9K3P1C0-F1
#
_cell.length_a   1.000
_cell.length_b   1.000
_cell.length_c   1.000
_cell.angle_alpha   90.00
_cell.angle_beta   90.00
_cell.angle_gamma   90.00
#
_symmetry.space_group_name_H-M   'P 1'
#
loop_
_entity.id
_entity.type
_entity.pdbx_description
1 polymer ?
#
loop_
_entity_poly.entity_id
_entity_poly.type
_entity_poly.pdbx_seq_one_letter_code
_entity_poly.pdbx_strand_id
1 'polypeptide(L)'
;MCYVPEETVNHILWDCLFAKSVWWSIFNWIKLPFPDKPTTVQEILANAVETNGSKTWKKLIGVVIQVTAWEIWKARNEKTFNERQIHFNRTADSIKEIVFLFVTGRSKFCNLDWERWIDFNIRDVIL
;
A
#
# COMPACT_ATOMS: atom_id res chain seq x y z
N MET A 1 -3.63 -2.18 -17.85
CA MET A 1 -3.63 -0.81 -17.27
C MET A 1 -3.04 0.22 -18.22
N CYS A 2 -1.92 -0.10 -18.89
CA CYS A 2 -1.23 0.79 -19.84
C CYS A 2 -1.27 0.32 -21.31
N TYR A 3 -1.98 -0.78 -21.61
CA TYR A 3 -2.10 -1.36 -22.97
C TYR A 3 -0.75 -1.57 -23.67
N VAL A 4 0.33 -1.71 -22.89
CA VAL A 4 1.65 -2.06 -23.42
C VAL A 4 1.67 -3.55 -23.79
N PRO A 5 2.38 -3.93 -24.88
CA PRO A 5 2.37 -5.31 -25.39
C PRO A 5 2.84 -6.36 -24.38
N GLU A 6 3.70 -5.97 -23.42
CA GLU A 6 4.21 -6.85 -22.37
C GLU A 6 4.08 -6.17 -20.99
N GLU A 7 2.98 -6.46 -20.28
CA GLU A 7 2.81 -6.05 -18.89
C GLU A 7 3.57 -7.03 -17.97
N THR A 8 4.80 -6.68 -17.59
CA THR A 8 5.55 -7.43 -16.57
C THR A 8 4.95 -7.23 -15.18
N VAL A 9 5.27 -8.11 -14.22
CA VAL A 9 4.85 -7.95 -12.81
C VAL A 9 5.32 -6.62 -12.24
N ASN A 10 6.57 -6.22 -12.53
CA ASN A 10 7.12 -4.93 -12.11
C ASN A 10 6.35 -3.77 -12.77
N HIS A 11 5.98 -3.90 -14.05
CA HIS A 11 5.20 -2.85 -14.71
C HIS A 11 3.83 -2.65 -14.06
N ILE A 12 3.11 -3.75 -13.82
CA ILE A 12 1.76 -3.71 -13.23
C ILE A 12 1.80 -3.16 -11.81
N LEU A 13 2.74 -3.65 -11.00
CA LEU A 13 2.76 -3.36 -9.56
C LEU A 13 3.54 -2.11 -9.21
N TRP A 14 4.44 -1.62 -10.08
CA TRP A 14 5.34 -0.52 -9.74
C TRP A 14 5.51 0.52 -10.85
N ASP A 15 5.85 0.13 -12.08
CA ASP A 15 6.32 1.12 -13.07
C ASP A 15 5.22 1.96 -13.70
N CYS A 16 4.01 1.41 -13.82
CA CYS A 16 2.91 2.10 -14.47
C CYS A 16 2.49 3.34 -13.67
N LEU A 17 2.05 4.40 -14.38
CA LEU A 17 1.69 5.67 -13.75
C LEU A 17 0.63 5.50 -12.66
N PHE A 18 -0.36 4.65 -12.90
CA PHE A 18 -1.36 4.31 -11.90
C PHE A 18 -0.73 3.74 -10.62
N ALA A 19 0.12 2.72 -10.75
CA ALA A 19 0.77 2.08 -9.60
C ALA A 19 1.67 3.07 -8.87
N LYS A 20 2.49 3.85 -9.59
CA LYS A 20 3.32 4.92 -8.99
C LYS A 20 2.50 5.92 -8.20
N SER A 21 1.36 6.37 -8.73
CA SER A 21 0.48 7.31 -8.04
C SER A 21 -0.14 6.71 -6.77
N VAL A 22 -0.54 5.43 -6.81
CA VAL A 22 -1.02 4.72 -5.60
C VAL A 22 0.10 4.63 -4.57
N TRP A 23 1.28 4.14 -4.96
CA TRP A 23 2.42 4.03 -4.05
C TRP A 23 2.80 5.39 -3.47
N TRP A 24 2.87 6.44 -4.27
CA TRP A 24 3.16 7.79 -3.80
C TRP A 24 2.17 8.25 -2.73
N SER A 25 0.88 8.02 -2.94
CA SER A 25 -0.16 8.32 -1.94
C SER A 25 0.05 7.53 -0.64
N ILE A 26 0.35 6.23 -0.75
CA ILE A 26 0.56 5.35 0.42
C ILE A 26 1.83 5.72 1.20
N PHE A 27 2.97 5.92 0.52
CA PHE A 27 4.23 6.30 1.17
C PHE A 27 4.12 7.66 1.90
N ASN A 28 3.45 8.64 1.28
CA ASN A 28 3.16 9.91 1.93
C ASN A 28 2.26 9.75 3.16
N TRP A 29 1.20 8.95 3.04
CA TRP A 29 0.28 8.69 4.15
C TRP A 29 1.01 8.03 5.33
N ILE A 30 1.83 6.99 5.08
CA ILE A 30 2.58 6.32 6.15
C ILE A 30 3.84 7.09 6.61
N LYS A 31 4.06 8.30 6.08
CA LYS A 31 5.18 9.20 6.42
C LYS A 31 6.55 8.56 6.21
N LEU A 32 6.68 7.75 5.16
CA LEU A 32 7.95 7.17 4.73
C LEU A 32 8.41 7.81 3.41
N PRO A 33 9.72 7.99 3.23
CA PRO A 33 10.24 8.51 1.97
C PRO A 33 9.88 7.57 0.83
N PHE A 34 9.53 8.15 -0.32
CA PHE A 34 9.32 7.37 -1.52
C PHE A 34 10.66 6.77 -1.99
N PRO A 35 10.72 5.51 -2.44
CA PRO A 35 11.98 4.92 -2.87
C PRO A 35 12.56 5.62 -4.11
N ASP A 36 13.79 6.13 -4.03
CA ASP A 36 14.47 6.83 -5.14
C ASP A 36 14.93 5.88 -6.27
N LYS A 37 15.16 4.60 -5.95
CA LYS A 37 15.58 3.54 -6.90
C LYS A 37 15.03 2.17 -6.52
N PRO A 38 13.77 1.88 -6.83
CA PRO A 38 13.22 0.54 -6.68
C PRO A 38 13.46 -0.26 -7.96
N THR A 39 14.23 -1.34 -7.88
CA THR A 39 14.52 -2.20 -9.05
C THR A 39 13.46 -3.30 -9.18
N THR A 40 12.77 -3.65 -8.08
CA THR A 40 11.72 -4.68 -8.04
C THR A 40 10.71 -4.48 -6.90
N VAL A 41 9.51 -5.07 -7.02
CA VAL A 41 8.49 -5.12 -5.95
C VAL A 41 9.03 -5.83 -4.70
N GLN A 42 9.90 -6.83 -4.90
CA GLN A 42 10.55 -7.61 -3.86
C GLN A 42 11.49 -6.75 -3.01
N GLU A 43 12.22 -5.82 -3.63
CA GLU A 43 13.09 -4.88 -2.92
C GLU A 43 12.28 -3.90 -2.06
N ILE A 44 11.11 -3.46 -2.52
CA ILE A 44 10.22 -2.60 -1.71
C ILE A 44 9.71 -3.35 -0.48
N LEU A 45 9.31 -4.61 -0.66
CA LEU A 45 8.91 -5.49 0.44
C LEU A 45 10.07 -5.73 1.43
N ALA A 46 11.29 -5.92 0.94
CA ALA A 46 12.48 -6.13 1.77
C ALA A 46 12.88 -4.84 2.53
N ASN A 47 12.96 -3.71 1.83
CA ASN A 47 13.33 -2.40 2.39
C ASN A 47 12.32 -1.92 3.44
N ALA A 48 11.02 -2.21 3.25
CA ALA A 48 9.99 -1.92 4.22
C ALA A 48 10.24 -2.63 5.57
N VAL A 49 10.84 -3.82 5.56
CA VAL A 49 11.17 -4.60 6.77
C VAL A 49 12.49 -4.15 7.41
N GLU A 50 13.42 -3.60 6.62
CA GLU A 50 14.70 -3.11 7.11
C GLU A 50 14.64 -1.73 7.78
N THR A 51 13.55 -0.98 7.63
CA THR A 51 13.38 0.30 8.34
C THR A 51 13.54 0.15 9.86
N ASN A 52 14.19 1.14 10.49
CA ASN A 52 14.29 1.23 11.95
C ASN A 52 12.90 1.38 12.56
N GLY A 53 12.56 0.52 13.54
CA GLY A 53 11.27 0.56 14.22
C GLY A 53 10.99 -0.70 15.05
N SER A 54 9.93 -0.66 15.85
CA SER A 54 9.50 -1.81 16.68
C SER A 54 9.06 -2.98 15.81
N LYS A 55 9.04 -4.21 16.36
CA LYS A 55 8.53 -5.40 15.65
C LYS A 55 7.08 -5.19 15.17
N THR A 56 6.29 -4.49 15.98
CA THR A 56 4.90 -4.17 15.68
C THR A 56 4.79 -3.19 14.52
N TRP A 57 5.64 -2.15 14.50
CA TRP A 57 5.74 -1.21 13.38
C TRP A 57 6.05 -1.93 12.07
N LYS A 58 7.11 -2.74 12.06
CA LYS A 58 7.53 -3.49 10.85
C LYS A 58 6.41 -4.39 10.33
N LYS A 59 5.68 -5.05 11.22
CA LYS A 59 4.53 -5.89 10.84
C LYS A 59 3.41 -5.06 10.23
N LEU A 60 3.08 -3.90 10.80
CA LEU A 60 2.06 -3.00 10.26
C LEU A 60 2.42 -2.52 8.85
N ILE A 61 3.64 -2.00 8.67
CA ILE A 61 4.12 -1.55 7.36
C ILE A 61 4.10 -2.70 6.36
N GLY A 62 4.55 -3.90 6.76
CA GLY A 62 4.46 -5.09 5.93
C GLY A 62 3.04 -5.39 5.43
N VAL A 63 2.03 -5.26 6.30
CA VAL A 63 0.61 -5.40 5.91
C VAL A 63 0.20 -4.31 4.92
N VAL A 64 0.57 -3.03 5.16
CA VAL A 64 0.26 -1.93 4.25
C VAL A 64 0.83 -2.19 2.85
N ILE A 65 2.11 -2.59 2.74
CA ILE A 65 2.75 -2.85 1.45
C ILE A 65 2.09 -4.04 0.73
N GLN A 66 1.78 -5.13 1.45
CA GLN A 66 1.12 -6.31 0.87
C GLN A 66 -0.29 -5.98 0.36
N VAL A 67 -1.11 -5.26 1.15
CA VAL A 67 -2.45 -4.84 0.74
C VAL A 67 -2.38 -3.87 -0.44
N THR A 68 -1.41 -2.96 -0.46
CA THR A 68 -1.22 -2.02 -1.58
C THR A 68 -0.93 -2.77 -2.88
N ALA A 69 0.02 -3.70 -2.87
CA ALA A 69 0.34 -4.52 -4.05
C ALA A 69 -0.89 -5.32 -4.53
N TRP A 70 -1.65 -5.90 -3.59
CA TRP A 70 -2.88 -6.63 -3.89
C TRP A 70 -3.95 -5.74 -4.54
N GLU A 71 -4.25 -4.57 -3.96
CA GLU A 71 -5.29 -3.68 -4.50
C GLU A 71 -4.89 -3.07 -5.85
N ILE A 72 -3.60 -2.85 -6.12
CA ILE A 72 -3.11 -2.48 -7.46
C ILE A 72 -3.38 -3.61 -8.47
N TRP A 73 -3.02 -4.84 -8.13
CA TRP A 73 -3.26 -6.01 -8.99
C TRP A 73 -4.76 -6.21 -9.26
N LYS A 74 -5.57 -6.12 -8.21
CA LYS A 74 -7.04 -6.23 -8.28
C LYS A 74 -7.63 -5.12 -9.15
N ALA A 75 -7.24 -3.87 -8.96
CA ALA A 75 -7.70 -2.76 -9.81
C ALA A 75 -7.34 -2.99 -11.30
N ARG A 76 -6.15 -3.55 -11.58
CA ARG A 76 -5.76 -3.91 -12.95
C ARG A 76 -6.69 -4.97 -13.55
N ASN A 77 -7.03 -5.98 -12.77
CA ASN A 77 -7.94 -7.03 -13.22
C ASN A 77 -9.36 -6.51 -13.43
N GLU A 78 -9.87 -5.66 -12.54
CA GLU A 78 -11.17 -4.99 -12.72
C GLU A 78 -11.21 -4.15 -14.00
N LYS A 79 -10.15 -3.40 -14.31
CA LYS A 79 -10.06 -2.64 -15.57
C LYS A 79 -10.00 -3.56 -16.80
N THR A 80 -9.27 -4.67 -16.71
CA THR A 80 -8.97 -5.53 -17.87
C THR A 80 -10.12 -6.48 -18.19
N PHE A 81 -10.76 -7.05 -17.16
CA PHE A 81 -11.76 -8.10 -17.32
C PHE A 81 -13.20 -7.61 -17.11
N ASN A 82 -13.38 -6.50 -16.39
CA ASN A 82 -14.71 -5.96 -16.06
C ASN A 82 -14.94 -4.54 -16.59
N GLU A 83 -14.01 -4.01 -17.39
CA GLU A 83 -14.06 -2.67 -18.01
C GLU A 83 -14.30 -1.53 -16.99
N ARG A 84 -13.96 -1.74 -15.71
CA ARG A 84 -14.18 -0.73 -14.67
C ARG A 84 -13.18 0.40 -14.77
N GLN A 85 -13.66 1.61 -14.53
CA GLN A 85 -12.80 2.78 -14.35
C GLN A 85 -12.04 2.68 -13.03
N ILE A 86 -10.74 2.93 -13.08
CA ILE A 86 -9.83 2.90 -11.94
C ILE A 86 -9.31 4.31 -11.67
N HIS A 87 -9.19 4.67 -10.38
CA HIS A 87 -8.65 5.95 -9.95
C HIS A 87 -7.71 5.72 -8.77
N PHE A 88 -6.47 6.20 -8.89
CA PHE A 88 -5.44 5.95 -7.88
C PHE A 88 -5.83 6.48 -6.49
N ASN A 89 -6.51 7.64 -6.40
CA ASN A 89 -7.00 8.18 -5.13
C ASN A 89 -7.99 7.22 -4.46
N ARG A 90 -9.00 6.73 -5.20
CA ARG A 90 -9.99 5.78 -4.67
C ARG A 90 -9.35 4.47 -4.24
N THR A 91 -8.36 3.98 -4.99
CA THR A 91 -7.60 2.79 -4.63
C THR A 91 -6.79 3.03 -3.35
N ALA A 92 -6.12 4.17 -3.21
CA ALA A 92 -5.38 4.52 -2.00
C ALA A 92 -6.29 4.63 -0.77
N ASP A 93 -7.48 5.22 -0.92
CA ASP A 93 -8.45 5.30 0.20
C ASP A 93 -8.98 3.91 0.57
N SER A 94 -9.29 3.06 -0.42
CA SER A 94 -9.69 1.66 -0.19
C SER A 94 -8.60 0.87 0.54
N ILE A 95 -7.32 1.11 0.21
CA ILE A 95 -6.19 0.48 0.91
C ILE A 95 -6.18 0.89 2.39
N LYS A 96 -6.34 2.19 2.70
CA LYS A 96 -6.39 2.68 4.09
C LYS A 96 -7.53 2.00 4.87
N GLU A 97 -8.71 1.89 4.27
CA GLU A 97 -9.88 1.21 4.86
C GLU A 97 -9.62 -0.28 5.12
N ILE A 98 -9.11 -1.00 4.10
CA ILE A 98 -8.86 -2.44 4.19
C ILE A 98 -7.79 -2.74 5.26
N VAL A 99 -6.69 -1.98 5.27
CA VAL A 99 -5.64 -2.16 6.27
C VAL A 99 -6.18 -1.85 7.67
N PHE A 100 -6.99 -0.80 7.83
CA PHE A 100 -7.64 -0.49 9.11
C PHE A 100 -8.44 -1.68 9.61
N LEU A 101 -9.30 -2.27 8.78
CA LEU A 101 -10.11 -3.43 9.14
C LEU A 101 -9.25 -4.66 9.51
N PHE A 102 -8.16 -4.91 8.78
CA PHE A 102 -7.24 -6.00 9.10
C PHE A 102 -6.57 -5.78 10.46
N VAL A 103 -6.14 -4.55 10.73
CA VAL A 103 -5.40 -4.20 11.93
C VAL A 103 -6.33 -4.18 13.14
N THR A 104 -7.47 -3.51 13.09
CA THR A 104 -8.40 -3.42 14.23
C THR A 104 -9.13 -4.74 14.49
N GLY A 105 -9.47 -5.49 13.44
CA GLY A 105 -10.22 -6.75 13.55
C GLY A 105 -9.37 -7.98 13.88
N ARG A 106 -8.04 -7.95 13.67
CA ARG A 106 -7.17 -9.15 13.83
C ARG A 106 -5.94 -8.93 14.70
N SER A 107 -5.88 -7.86 15.48
CA SER A 107 -4.71 -7.56 16.31
C SER A 107 -5.06 -6.79 17.59
N LYS A 108 -4.04 -6.45 18.40
CA LYS A 108 -4.18 -5.67 19.64
C LYS A 108 -4.59 -4.20 19.39
N PHE A 109 -4.66 -3.76 18.13
CA PHE A 109 -5.02 -2.41 17.71
C PHE A 109 -6.54 -2.15 17.69
N CYS A 110 -7.36 -2.90 18.42
CA CYS A 110 -8.83 -2.80 18.36
C CYS A 110 -9.38 -1.42 18.76
N ASN A 111 -8.63 -0.64 19.54
CA ASN A 111 -9.02 0.71 19.97
C ASN A 111 -8.43 1.83 19.09
N LEU A 112 -7.83 1.48 17.94
CA LEU A 112 -7.33 2.47 17.00
C LEU A 112 -8.51 3.20 16.36
N ASP A 113 -8.54 4.52 16.54
CA ASP A 113 -9.54 5.40 15.95
C ASP A 113 -9.24 5.69 14.46
N TRP A 114 -10.30 5.88 13.67
CA TRP A 114 -10.21 6.12 12.23
C TRP A 114 -9.57 7.47 11.89
N GLU A 115 -9.85 8.54 12.65
CA GLU A 115 -9.26 9.86 12.40
C GLU A 115 -7.75 9.82 12.67
N ARG A 116 -7.35 9.15 13.76
CA ARG A 116 -5.92 8.92 14.02
C ARG A 116 -5.26 8.09 12.92
N TRP A 117 -5.99 7.14 12.34
CA TRP A 117 -5.48 6.29 11.27
C TRP A 117 -5.29 7.04 9.95
N ILE A 118 -6.26 7.87 9.54
CA ILE A 118 -6.19 8.64 8.29
C ILE A 118 -5.02 9.63 8.34
N ASP A 119 -4.75 10.21 9.51
CA ASP A 119 -3.59 11.07 9.77
C ASP A 119 -2.28 10.30 10.05
N PHE A 120 -2.35 8.97 10.08
CA PHE A 120 -1.27 8.07 10.45
C PHE A 120 -0.55 8.50 11.74
N ASN A 121 -1.35 8.82 12.76
CA ASN A 121 -0.92 9.21 14.11
C ASN A 121 -1.09 8.05 15.10
N ILE A 122 -0.18 7.08 14.99
CA ILE A 122 -0.27 5.77 15.64
C ILE A 122 0.94 5.42 16.51
N ARG A 123 1.82 6.39 16.79
CA ARG A 123 3.06 6.18 17.54
C ARG A 123 2.81 5.57 18.91
N ASP A 124 1.84 6.10 19.65
CA ASP A 124 1.52 5.66 21.02
C ASP A 124 0.92 4.26 21.08
N VAL A 125 0.45 3.74 19.94
CA VAL A 125 -0.18 2.41 19.86
C VAL A 125 0.83 1.33 19.45
N ILE A 126 1.96 1.73 18.85
CA ILE A 126 2.97 0.84 18.26
C ILE A 126 4.23 0.71 19.14
N LEU A 127 4.40 1.61 20.11
CA LEU A 127 5.38 1.53 21.20
C LEU A 127 4.96 0.45 22.22
#